data_AF-A0A944GIR3-F1
#
_entry.id   AF-A0A944GIR3-F1
#
_cell.length_a   1.000
_cell.length_b   1.000
_cell.length_c   1.000
_cell.angle_alpha   90.00
_cell.angle_beta   90.00
_cell.angle_gamma   90.00
#
_symmetry.space_group_name_H-M   'P 1'
#
loop_
_entity.id
_entity.type
_entity.pdbx_description
1 polymer ?
#
loop_
_entity_poly.entity_id
_entity_poly.type
_entity_poly.pdbx_seq_one_letter_code
_entity_poly.pdbx_strand_id
1 'polypeptide(L)'
;MAKWTFAESTVGLIDQGPNNSTAEHFKSQDIFSALVRESIQNSLDVPLYSDRPVKVKYAFGKIEGSLNDDLREVEQHVKASFEANQDSSQYQRMASFIDEHAGQDISYLKVADYNTTGMDYEKDNNSCGFYSFVESTGKSNKSIEGSGGSYGFGKAAYYEFSNTRSVLVSSRTAEGACAFRGCSMLCTHVLNGKKYAFSGFFDLGDGEPIQEIDRIPPMFRRNEPGSDIYILHVEDDVTKMQDYEDSIVRSVLLNFWMAIYSEK
;
A
#
# COMPACT_ATOMS: atom_id res chain seq x y z
N MET A 1 2.16 18.69 10.52
CA MET A 1 1.55 18.12 9.30
C MET A 1 2.03 16.68 9.19
N ALA A 2 1.30 15.80 8.51
CA ALA A 2 1.76 14.44 8.31
C ALA A 2 2.93 14.43 7.31
N LYS A 3 3.93 13.58 7.53
CA LYS A 3 5.15 13.50 6.73
C LYS A 3 5.75 12.11 6.76
N TRP A 4 6.62 11.79 5.79
CA TRP A 4 7.37 10.54 5.84
C TRP A 4 8.42 10.57 6.95
N THR A 5 8.61 9.45 7.63
CA THR A 5 9.67 9.25 8.60
C THR A 5 10.25 7.86 8.41
N PHE A 6 11.54 7.80 8.08
CA PHE A 6 12.33 6.58 8.03
C PHE A 6 13.24 6.52 9.26
N ALA A 7 13.24 5.39 9.98
CA ALA A 7 14.08 5.24 11.16
C ALA A 7 15.56 5.23 10.75
N GLU A 8 16.39 6.07 11.38
CA GLU A 8 17.84 6.01 11.23
C GLU A 8 18.34 4.68 11.82
N SER A 9 19.11 3.92 11.04
CA SER A 9 19.63 2.63 11.43
C SER A 9 20.69 2.81 12.52
N THR A 10 20.42 2.34 13.72
CA THR A 10 21.44 2.21 14.77
C THR A 10 22.40 1.05 14.48
N VAL A 11 23.58 1.08 15.09
CA VAL A 11 24.58 0.00 15.02
C VAL A 11 23.92 -1.34 15.41
N GLY A 12 23.98 -2.33 14.52
CA GLY A 12 23.47 -3.70 14.76
C GLY A 12 22.17 -4.09 14.06
N LEU A 13 21.52 -3.18 13.32
CA LEU A 13 20.43 -3.55 12.42
C LEU A 13 20.96 -4.35 11.22
N ILE A 14 20.26 -5.44 10.88
CA ILE A 14 20.57 -6.29 9.73
C ILE A 14 20.10 -5.57 8.47
N ASP A 15 21.01 -5.42 7.51
CA ASP A 15 20.70 -4.83 6.22
C ASP A 15 19.65 -5.66 5.48
N GLN A 16 18.59 -4.98 5.05
CA GLN A 16 17.55 -5.57 4.22
C GLN A 16 17.84 -5.19 2.76
N GLY A 17 18.19 -6.20 1.97
CA GLY A 17 18.39 -6.03 0.52
C GLY A 17 17.07 -5.91 -0.25
N PRO A 18 17.13 -5.80 -1.58
CA PRO A 18 15.96 -5.80 -2.45
C PRO A 18 15.12 -7.06 -2.26
N ASN A 19 13.80 -6.92 -2.23
CA ASN A 19 12.88 -8.05 -2.09
C ASN A 19 12.66 -8.77 -3.44
N ASN A 20 13.74 -9.35 -3.99
CA ASN A 20 13.77 -9.93 -5.33
C ASN A 20 12.80 -11.11 -5.48
N SER A 21 12.58 -11.92 -4.44
CA SER A 21 11.67 -13.07 -4.47
C SER A 21 10.21 -12.67 -4.68
N THR A 22 9.78 -11.59 -4.03
CA THR A 22 8.43 -11.03 -4.19
C THR A 22 8.25 -10.47 -5.61
N ALA A 23 9.24 -9.71 -6.09
CA ALA A 23 9.22 -9.16 -7.44
C ALA A 23 9.22 -10.28 -8.52
N GLU A 24 9.96 -11.37 -8.32
CA GLU A 24 9.96 -12.53 -9.23
C GLU A 24 8.61 -13.27 -9.21
N HIS A 25 7.99 -13.44 -8.04
CA HIS A 25 6.66 -14.03 -7.92
C HIS A 25 5.63 -13.24 -8.74
N PHE A 26 5.63 -11.91 -8.65
CA PHE A 26 4.73 -11.05 -9.44
C PHE A 26 5.19 -10.79 -10.88
N LYS A 27 6.43 -11.10 -11.26
CA LYS A 27 6.79 -11.21 -12.68
C LYS A 27 6.16 -12.46 -13.30
N SER A 28 6.00 -13.53 -12.51
CA SER A 28 5.37 -14.78 -12.94
C SER A 28 3.84 -14.79 -12.87
N GLN A 29 3.23 -13.80 -12.21
CA GLN A 29 1.79 -13.61 -12.11
C GLN A 29 1.37 -12.26 -12.70
N ASP A 30 0.12 -12.12 -13.13
CA ASP A 30 -0.43 -10.80 -13.45
C ASP A 30 -0.63 -9.99 -12.16
N ILE A 31 0.08 -8.87 -12.02
CA ILE A 31 0.03 -8.01 -10.83
C ILE A 31 -1.37 -7.42 -10.59
N PHE A 32 -2.12 -7.11 -11.66
CA PHE A 32 -3.52 -6.69 -11.53
C PHE A 32 -4.35 -7.81 -10.93
N SER A 33 -4.13 -9.05 -11.39
CA SER A 33 -4.85 -10.19 -10.84
C SER A 33 -4.53 -10.43 -9.37
N ALA A 34 -3.26 -10.35 -8.99
CA ALA A 34 -2.86 -10.47 -7.59
C ALA A 34 -3.51 -9.39 -6.70
N LEU A 35 -3.43 -8.12 -7.12
CA LEU A 35 -4.01 -7.00 -6.38
C LEU A 35 -5.53 -7.18 -6.20
N VAL A 36 -6.25 -7.54 -7.27
CA VAL A 36 -7.70 -7.74 -7.24
C VAL A 36 -8.09 -8.90 -6.32
N ARG A 37 -7.39 -10.03 -6.41
CA ARG A 37 -7.69 -11.18 -5.53
C ARG A 37 -7.47 -10.83 -4.07
N GLU A 38 -6.32 -10.24 -3.77
CA GLU A 38 -5.96 -9.87 -2.40
C GLU A 38 -6.94 -8.85 -1.81
N SER A 39 -7.22 -7.77 -2.53
CA SER A 39 -8.10 -6.72 -2.02
C SER A 39 -9.54 -7.17 -1.82
N ILE A 40 -10.10 -7.94 -2.76
CA ILE A 40 -11.45 -8.46 -2.59
C ILE A 40 -11.52 -9.50 -1.46
N GLN A 41 -10.50 -10.37 -1.30
CA GLN A 41 -10.44 -11.31 -0.18
C GLN A 41 -10.40 -10.56 1.16
N ASN A 42 -9.52 -9.57 1.30
CA ASN A 42 -9.42 -8.75 2.52
C ASN A 42 -10.76 -8.09 2.87
N SER A 43 -11.53 -7.64 1.89
CA SER A 43 -12.86 -7.05 2.13
C SER A 43 -13.94 -8.08 2.44
N LEU A 44 -13.90 -9.27 1.82
CA LEU A 44 -14.86 -10.35 2.05
C LEU A 44 -14.71 -11.03 3.43
N ASP A 45 -13.55 -10.89 4.07
CA ASP A 45 -13.28 -11.46 5.40
C ASP A 45 -13.97 -10.67 6.54
N VAL A 46 -14.37 -9.41 6.27
CA VAL A 46 -14.90 -8.49 7.30
C VAL A 46 -16.21 -7.79 6.86
N PRO A 47 -17.25 -8.53 6.42
CA PRO A 47 -18.52 -7.93 6.03
C PRO A 47 -19.20 -7.29 7.25
N LEU A 48 -19.75 -6.09 7.06
CA LEU A 48 -20.51 -5.39 8.09
C LEU A 48 -21.97 -5.88 8.17
N TYR A 49 -22.54 -6.24 7.02
CA TYR A 49 -23.94 -6.62 6.88
C TYR A 49 -24.05 -8.03 6.34
N SER A 50 -24.96 -8.83 6.89
CA SER A 50 -25.23 -10.19 6.40
C SER A 50 -26.16 -10.22 5.18
N ASP A 51 -26.85 -9.11 4.90
CA ASP A 51 -27.92 -8.99 3.90
C ASP A 51 -27.56 -8.02 2.76
N ARG A 52 -26.31 -7.53 2.71
CA ARG A 52 -25.83 -6.63 1.66
C ARG A 52 -24.49 -7.10 1.15
N PRO A 53 -24.23 -7.04 -0.17
CA PRO A 53 -22.95 -7.43 -0.72
C PRO A 53 -21.85 -6.48 -0.28
N VAL A 54 -20.65 -7.01 -0.09
CA VAL A 54 -19.42 -6.20 0.02
C VAL A 54 -19.21 -5.47 -1.30
N LYS A 55 -18.81 -4.20 -1.24
CA LYS A 55 -18.50 -3.42 -2.45
C LYS A 55 -17.03 -3.02 -2.42
N VAL A 56 -16.32 -3.29 -3.50
CA VAL A 56 -14.93 -2.84 -3.72
C VAL A 56 -14.90 -1.95 -4.95
N LYS A 57 -14.29 -0.77 -4.82
CA LYS A 57 -14.14 0.23 -5.88
C LYS A 57 -12.66 0.49 -6.12
N TYR A 58 -12.27 0.37 -7.38
CA TYR A 58 -10.96 0.78 -7.88
C TYR A 58 -11.10 2.15 -8.55
N ALA A 59 -10.20 3.09 -8.24
CA ALA A 59 -10.20 4.42 -8.84
C ALA A 59 -8.78 4.93 -9.03
N PHE A 60 -8.40 5.19 -10.27
CA PHE A 60 -7.19 5.92 -10.59
C PHE A 60 -7.39 7.41 -10.34
N GLY A 61 -6.35 8.10 -9.91
CA GLY A 61 -6.39 9.53 -9.69
C GLY A 61 -5.00 10.15 -9.54
N LYS A 62 -4.99 11.46 -9.25
CA LYS A 62 -3.78 12.26 -9.08
C LYS A 62 -3.91 13.16 -7.86
N ILE A 63 -2.83 13.30 -7.11
CA ILE A 63 -2.68 14.25 -6.01
C ILE A 63 -1.82 15.40 -6.51
N GLU A 64 -2.29 16.64 -6.35
CA GLU A 64 -1.54 17.81 -6.77
C GLU A 64 -0.16 17.84 -6.12
N GLY A 65 0.88 17.63 -6.93
CA GLY A 65 2.21 17.33 -6.42
C GLY A 65 2.94 18.54 -5.87
N SER A 66 2.56 19.75 -6.29
CA SER A 66 3.13 21.03 -5.84
C SER A 66 2.70 21.45 -4.44
N LEU A 67 1.60 20.87 -3.93
CA LEU A 67 1.03 21.18 -2.61
C LEU A 67 1.33 20.09 -1.57
N ASN A 68 2.04 19.03 -1.96
CA ASN A 68 2.22 17.83 -1.15
C ASN A 68 3.68 17.37 -1.15
N ASP A 69 4.61 18.29 -0.92
CA ASP A 69 6.06 18.00 -0.79
C ASP A 69 6.33 16.91 0.28
N ASP A 70 5.56 16.92 1.38
CA ASP A 70 5.63 15.90 2.42
C ASP A 70 5.35 14.47 1.89
N LEU A 71 4.48 14.32 0.88
CA LEU A 71 4.23 13.00 0.25
C LEU A 71 5.34 12.60 -0.72
N ARG A 72 5.99 13.57 -1.37
CA ARG A 72 7.13 13.35 -2.27
C ARG A 72 8.42 13.02 -1.57
N GLU A 73 8.52 13.26 -0.26
CA GLU A 73 9.73 12.95 0.51
C GLU A 73 10.18 11.49 0.31
N VAL A 74 9.27 10.55 0.01
CA VAL A 74 9.64 9.16 -0.30
C VAL A 74 10.47 8.99 -1.58
N GLU A 75 10.38 9.93 -2.53
CA GLU A 75 11.07 9.88 -3.83
C GLU A 75 12.59 9.92 -3.66
N GLN A 76 13.12 10.72 -2.73
CA GLN A 76 14.56 10.73 -2.41
C GLN A 76 15.02 9.41 -1.77
N HIS A 77 14.16 8.78 -0.96
CA HIS A 77 14.46 7.48 -0.35
C HIS A 77 14.49 6.37 -1.41
N VAL A 78 13.63 6.43 -2.43
CA VAL A 78 13.66 5.52 -3.58
C VAL A 78 14.95 5.68 -4.38
N LYS A 79 15.37 6.92 -4.66
CA LYS A 79 16.64 7.19 -5.35
C LYS A 79 17.84 6.67 -4.57
N ALA A 80 17.90 6.97 -3.27
CA ALA A 80 18.94 6.44 -2.38
C ALA A 80 18.93 4.90 -2.30
N SER A 81 17.74 4.28 -2.33
CA SER A 81 17.58 2.83 -2.36
C SER A 81 18.13 2.21 -3.65
N PHE A 82 17.94 2.89 -4.79
CA PHE A 82 18.56 2.50 -6.06
C PHE A 82 20.08 2.67 -6.04
N GLU A 83 20.61 3.77 -5.50
CA GLU A 83 22.06 3.98 -5.36
C GLU A 83 22.73 2.86 -4.55
N ALA A 84 22.06 2.37 -3.51
CA ALA A 84 22.52 1.22 -2.72
C ALA A 84 22.39 -0.13 -3.44
N ASN A 85 21.62 -0.22 -4.53
CA ASN A 85 21.25 -1.47 -5.21
C ASN A 85 21.20 -1.30 -6.74
N GLN A 86 22.26 -0.78 -7.33
CA GLN A 86 22.30 -0.43 -8.76
C GLN A 86 22.05 -1.61 -9.71
N ASP A 87 22.38 -2.84 -9.29
CA ASP A 87 22.12 -4.06 -10.06
C ASP A 87 20.64 -4.53 -10.00
N SER A 88 19.80 -3.88 -9.19
CA SER A 88 18.39 -4.23 -9.07
C SER A 88 17.56 -3.58 -10.17
N SER A 89 17.13 -4.39 -11.14
CA SER A 89 16.16 -3.96 -12.18
C SER A 89 14.85 -3.37 -11.63
N GLN A 90 14.46 -3.74 -10.40
CA GLN A 90 13.28 -3.18 -9.74
C GLN A 90 13.55 -1.74 -9.31
N TYR A 91 14.61 -1.52 -8.53
CA TYR A 91 14.96 -0.17 -8.07
C TYR A 91 15.35 0.76 -9.22
N GLN A 92 15.98 0.23 -10.27
CA GLN A 92 16.24 1.00 -11.49
C GLN A 92 14.94 1.52 -12.11
N ARG A 93 13.93 0.65 -12.29
CA ARG A 93 12.62 1.04 -12.82
C ARG A 93 11.94 2.08 -11.94
N MET A 94 11.94 1.86 -10.63
CA MET A 94 11.37 2.79 -9.66
C MET A 94 12.04 4.17 -9.73
N ALA A 95 13.37 4.22 -9.75
CA ALA A 95 14.12 5.47 -9.86
C ALA A 95 13.85 6.18 -11.20
N SER A 96 13.83 5.44 -12.33
CA SER A 96 13.49 6.00 -13.64
C SER A 96 12.08 6.57 -13.67
N PHE A 97 11.09 5.87 -13.09
CA PHE A 97 9.72 6.37 -12.98
C PHE A 97 9.68 7.69 -12.20
N ILE A 98 10.39 7.77 -11.07
CA ILE A 98 10.46 9.01 -10.28
C ILE A 98 11.11 10.16 -11.08
N ASP A 99 12.16 9.89 -11.84
CA ASP A 99 12.82 10.92 -12.65
C ASP A 99 11.93 11.42 -13.79
N GLU A 100 11.19 10.52 -14.46
CA GLU A 100 10.24 10.87 -15.52
C GLU A 100 9.06 11.70 -15.00
N HIS A 101 8.63 11.45 -13.76
CA HIS A 101 7.49 12.12 -13.12
C HIS A 101 7.89 13.23 -12.15
N ALA A 102 9.17 13.65 -12.18
CA ALA A 102 9.68 14.67 -11.28
C ALA A 102 8.90 15.99 -11.42
N GLY A 103 8.35 16.48 -10.31
CA GLY A 103 7.54 17.70 -10.27
C GLY A 103 6.12 17.58 -10.84
N GLN A 104 5.70 16.40 -11.31
CA GLN A 104 4.34 16.13 -11.82
C GLN A 104 3.44 15.55 -10.73
N ASP A 105 2.12 15.75 -10.80
CA ASP A 105 1.17 15.19 -9.82
C ASP A 105 1.41 13.71 -9.46
N ILE A 106 1.22 13.37 -8.19
CA ILE A 106 1.43 12.00 -7.70
C ILE A 106 0.23 11.15 -8.10
N SER A 107 0.44 10.25 -9.05
CA SER A 107 -0.56 9.27 -9.47
C SER A 107 -0.88 8.29 -8.33
N TYR A 108 -2.12 7.80 -8.28
CA TYR A 108 -2.50 6.73 -7.36
C TYR A 108 -3.56 5.80 -7.92
N LEU A 109 -3.58 4.58 -7.42
CA LEU A 109 -4.72 3.67 -7.50
C LEU A 109 -5.34 3.54 -6.11
N LYS A 110 -6.59 3.99 -5.96
CA LYS A 110 -7.36 3.84 -4.73
C LYS A 110 -8.17 2.56 -4.81
N VAL A 111 -7.95 1.67 -3.85
CA VAL A 111 -8.79 0.50 -3.57
C VAL A 111 -9.63 0.82 -2.34
N ALA A 112 -10.94 0.97 -2.54
CA ALA A 112 -11.87 1.36 -1.49
C ALA A 112 -12.91 0.26 -1.28
N ASP A 113 -13.09 -0.17 -0.03
CA ASP A 113 -14.18 -1.07 0.32
C ASP A 113 -15.30 -0.39 1.11
N TYR A 114 -16.48 -0.98 1.02
CA TYR A 114 -17.72 -0.52 1.64
C TYR A 114 -18.55 -1.74 2.03
N ASN A 115 -19.50 -1.52 2.96
CA ASN A 115 -20.24 -2.60 3.62
C ASN A 115 -19.31 -3.58 4.37
N THR A 116 -18.14 -3.09 4.81
CA THR A 116 -17.16 -3.80 5.62
C THR A 116 -17.05 -3.15 7.00
N THR A 117 -16.54 -3.86 8.00
CA THR A 117 -16.42 -3.33 9.37
C THR A 117 -15.36 -2.24 9.49
N GLY A 118 -14.53 -2.05 8.46
CA GLY A 118 -13.27 -1.32 8.59
C GLY A 118 -12.23 -2.11 9.38
N MET A 119 -11.03 -1.55 9.44
CA MET A 119 -9.90 -2.04 10.23
C MET A 119 -9.82 -1.24 11.52
N ASP A 120 -9.95 -1.92 12.64
CA ASP A 120 -9.78 -1.35 13.97
C ASP A 120 -8.29 -1.08 14.25
N TYR A 121 -8.05 -0.04 15.03
CA TYR A 121 -6.73 0.22 15.60
C TYR A 121 -6.85 0.37 17.11
N GLU A 122 -6.04 -0.40 17.81
CA GLU A 122 -5.86 -0.31 19.25
C GLU A 122 -4.36 -0.18 19.53
N LYS A 123 -4.01 0.87 20.26
CA LYS A 123 -2.60 1.14 20.62
C LYS A 123 -2.03 -0.04 21.42
N ASP A 124 -0.79 -0.39 21.15
CA ASP A 124 -0.06 -1.52 21.75
C ASP A 124 -0.64 -2.91 21.43
N ASN A 125 -1.70 -3.01 20.62
CA ASN A 125 -2.24 -4.26 20.11
C ASN A 125 -1.72 -4.54 18.69
N ASN A 126 -0.61 -5.29 18.61
CA ASN A 126 0.01 -5.66 17.34
C ASN A 126 -0.78 -6.69 16.50
N SER A 127 -1.99 -7.05 16.94
CA SER A 127 -2.90 -7.95 16.23
C SER A 127 -4.19 -7.29 15.76
N CYS A 128 -4.44 -6.01 16.08
CA CYS A 128 -5.58 -5.28 15.54
C CYS A 128 -5.50 -5.19 14.00
N GLY A 129 -6.65 -5.04 13.33
CA GLY A 129 -6.75 -5.13 11.88
C GLY A 129 -5.84 -4.13 11.16
N PHE A 130 -5.83 -2.88 11.64
CA PHE A 130 -5.07 -1.80 11.01
C PHE A 130 -3.57 -2.00 11.16
N TYR A 131 -3.09 -2.33 12.37
CA TYR A 131 -1.67 -2.63 12.59
C TYR A 131 -1.26 -3.85 11.77
N SER A 132 -2.06 -4.91 11.79
CA SER A 132 -1.80 -6.10 10.99
C SER A 132 -1.72 -5.77 9.50
N PHE A 133 -2.54 -4.87 8.96
CA PHE A 133 -2.42 -4.47 7.56
C PHE A 133 -1.13 -3.69 7.26
N VAL A 134 -0.85 -2.65 8.04
CA VAL A 134 0.25 -1.69 7.81
C VAL A 134 1.63 -2.28 8.16
N GLU A 135 1.74 -3.03 9.25
CA GLU A 135 3.03 -3.46 9.84
C GLU A 135 3.35 -4.93 9.55
N SER A 136 2.35 -5.79 9.30
CA SER A 136 2.64 -7.21 8.98
C SER A 136 3.30 -7.39 7.62
N THR A 137 3.34 -6.36 6.77
CA THR A 137 4.03 -6.43 5.47
C THR A 137 5.56 -6.54 5.61
N GLY A 138 6.14 -6.12 6.74
CA GLY A 138 7.58 -6.24 6.99
C GLY A 138 8.03 -7.58 7.59
N LYS A 139 7.10 -8.42 8.05
CA LYS A 139 7.40 -9.68 8.77
C LYS A 139 7.33 -10.93 7.89
N SER A 140 6.91 -10.82 6.62
CA SER A 140 6.63 -11.98 5.76
C SER A 140 7.86 -12.73 5.22
N ASN A 141 9.09 -12.34 5.59
CA ASN A 141 10.32 -13.05 5.22
C ASN A 141 10.65 -14.30 6.06
N LYS A 142 9.76 -14.74 6.95
CA LYS A 142 9.90 -16.06 7.60
C LYS A 142 8.93 -17.06 6.97
N SER A 143 9.47 -17.83 6.03
CA SER A 143 8.89 -19.09 5.55
C SER A 143 8.50 -19.98 6.74
N ILE A 144 7.21 -20.10 7.04
CA ILE A 144 6.67 -21.19 7.84
C ILE A 144 5.85 -22.05 6.88
N GLU A 145 6.46 -23.15 6.43
CA GLU A 145 5.75 -24.26 5.81
C GLU A 145 4.68 -24.76 6.79
N GLY A 146 3.43 -24.91 6.33
CA GLY A 146 2.46 -25.76 7.02
C GLY A 146 1.13 -25.14 7.46
N SER A 147 0.70 -24.00 6.92
CA SER A 147 -0.71 -23.62 7.01
C SER A 147 -1.22 -23.21 5.63
N GLY A 148 -2.37 -23.73 5.21
CA GLY A 148 -3.00 -23.44 3.91
C GLY A 148 -3.51 -22.01 3.75
N GLY A 149 -2.88 -21.03 4.40
CA GLY A 149 -3.05 -19.61 4.13
C GLY A 149 -1.95 -19.18 3.17
N SER A 150 -2.33 -18.45 2.12
CA SER A 150 -1.45 -17.80 1.15
C SER A 150 -0.11 -17.41 1.76
N TYR A 151 0.98 -17.89 1.15
CA TYR A 151 2.32 -17.31 1.31
C TYR A 151 2.18 -15.79 1.48
N GLY A 152 2.84 -15.19 2.47
CA GLY A 152 2.69 -13.78 2.88
C GLY A 152 2.99 -12.69 1.84
N PHE A 153 2.83 -13.00 0.55
CA PHE A 153 2.87 -12.15 -0.63
C PHE A 153 1.58 -11.37 -0.87
N GLY A 154 0.45 -11.72 -0.25
CA GLY A 154 -0.85 -11.08 -0.50
C GLY A 154 -0.78 -9.55 -0.46
N LYS A 155 -0.47 -9.00 0.71
CA LYS A 155 -0.25 -7.56 0.92
C LYS A 155 0.92 -6.99 0.11
N ALA A 156 1.86 -7.82 -0.34
CA ALA A 156 2.97 -7.33 -1.15
C ALA A 156 2.52 -6.88 -2.54
N ALA A 157 1.36 -7.34 -3.04
CA ALA A 157 0.80 -6.89 -4.32
C ALA A 157 0.57 -5.36 -4.35
N TYR A 158 0.10 -4.76 -3.26
CA TYR A 158 -0.08 -3.31 -3.18
C TYR A 158 1.23 -2.55 -3.35
N TYR A 159 2.29 -3.01 -2.68
CA TYR A 159 3.60 -2.39 -2.73
C TYR A 159 4.30 -2.59 -4.07
N GLU A 160 4.13 -3.76 -4.68
CA GLU A 160 4.71 -4.07 -6.00
C GLU A 160 4.01 -3.35 -7.15
N PHE A 161 2.75 -2.95 -6.95
CA PHE A 161 2.02 -2.08 -7.87
C PHE A 161 2.48 -0.61 -7.81
N SER A 162 3.18 -0.21 -6.73
CA SER A 162 3.67 1.15 -6.51
C SER A 162 5.13 1.31 -6.94
N ASN A 163 5.45 2.32 -7.76
CA ASN A 163 6.84 2.64 -8.11
C ASN A 163 7.63 3.32 -6.97
N THR A 164 6.99 3.55 -5.82
CA THR A 164 7.66 3.97 -4.58
C THR A 164 7.50 2.96 -3.46
N ARG A 165 6.93 1.77 -3.76
CA ARG A 165 6.53 0.77 -2.77
C ARG A 165 5.83 1.44 -1.58
N SER A 166 4.89 2.33 -1.86
CA SER A 166 4.24 3.17 -0.85
C SER A 166 2.72 3.11 -0.97
N VAL A 167 2.06 2.97 0.17
CA VAL A 167 0.61 3.01 0.30
C VAL A 167 0.20 3.97 1.40
N LEU A 168 -0.94 4.63 1.24
CA LEU A 168 -1.63 5.35 2.33
C LEU A 168 -2.91 4.60 2.67
N VAL A 169 -3.10 4.28 3.94
CA VAL A 169 -4.24 3.51 4.41
C VAL A 169 -5.09 4.42 5.29
N SER A 170 -6.38 4.54 4.97
CA SER A 170 -7.38 5.14 5.85
C SER A 170 -8.46 4.13 6.14
N SER A 171 -8.84 3.97 7.40
CA SER A 171 -9.96 3.12 7.78
C SER A 171 -10.89 3.83 8.75
N ARG A 172 -12.16 3.44 8.71
CA ARG A 172 -13.19 3.89 9.63
C ARG A 172 -14.06 2.70 10.03
N THR A 173 -14.28 2.50 11.33
CA THR A 173 -15.15 1.43 11.85
C THR A 173 -16.61 1.86 11.90
N ALA A 174 -17.51 0.90 12.13
CA ALA A 174 -18.93 1.15 12.33
C ALA A 174 -19.22 2.07 13.54
N GLU A 175 -18.37 1.99 14.57
CA GLU A 175 -18.42 2.81 15.77
C GLU A 175 -17.86 4.23 15.55
N GLY A 176 -17.31 4.49 14.36
CA GLY A 176 -16.75 5.79 13.97
C GLY A 176 -15.29 6.00 14.35
N ALA A 177 -14.62 4.98 14.93
CA ALA A 177 -13.18 5.02 15.13
C ALA A 177 -12.47 5.12 13.78
N CYS A 178 -11.45 5.97 13.68
CA CYS A 178 -10.70 6.20 12.45
C CYS A 178 -9.22 5.85 12.69
N ALA A 179 -8.55 5.41 11.64
CA ALA A 179 -7.10 5.22 11.64
C ALA A 179 -6.54 5.56 10.25
N PHE A 180 -5.47 6.36 10.21
CA PHE A 180 -4.77 6.70 8.98
C PHE A 180 -3.25 6.62 9.16
N ARG A 181 -2.57 6.01 8.20
CA ARG A 181 -1.11 5.96 8.14
C ARG A 181 -0.65 5.57 6.74
N GLY A 182 0.47 6.14 6.30
CA GLY A 182 1.18 5.59 5.14
C GLY A 182 2.31 4.66 5.53
N CYS A 183 2.64 3.73 4.64
CA CYS A 183 3.75 2.81 4.79
C CYS A 183 4.51 2.71 3.47
N SER A 184 5.83 2.78 3.54
CA SER A 184 6.75 2.59 2.44
C SER A 184 7.73 1.47 2.78
N MET A 185 7.94 0.55 1.84
CA MET A 185 8.74 -0.66 2.05
C MET A 185 9.82 -0.78 0.97
N LEU A 186 10.99 -0.23 1.24
CA LEU A 186 12.16 -0.19 0.37
C LEU A 186 13.22 -1.21 0.83
N CYS A 187 14.50 -0.87 0.68
CA CYS A 187 15.64 -1.56 1.24
C CYS A 187 16.37 -0.64 2.22
N THR A 188 17.30 -1.18 2.98
CA THR A 188 18.23 -0.37 3.76
C THR A 188 19.06 0.49 2.80
N HIS A 189 19.11 1.79 3.03
CA HIS A 189 19.77 2.74 2.12
C HIS A 189 20.45 3.88 2.88
N VAL A 190 21.28 4.66 2.18
CA VAL A 190 21.97 5.82 2.74
C VAL A 190 21.48 7.07 2.03
N LEU A 191 21.01 8.05 2.79
CA LEU A 191 20.57 9.35 2.29
C LEU A 191 21.24 10.45 3.12
N ASN A 192 21.88 11.42 2.47
CA ASN A 192 22.58 12.52 3.14
C ASN A 192 23.59 12.07 4.22
N GLY A 193 24.31 10.96 3.96
CA GLY A 193 25.30 10.40 4.88
C GLY A 193 24.73 9.62 6.08
N LYS A 194 23.41 9.47 6.16
CA LYS A 194 22.72 8.71 7.21
C LYS A 194 22.15 7.41 6.65
N LYS A 195 22.28 6.33 7.42
CA LYS A 195 21.72 5.03 7.06
C LYS A 195 20.30 4.92 7.58
N TYR A 196 19.37 4.49 6.74
CA TYR A 196 17.94 4.37 7.07
C TYR A 196 17.48 2.92 7.00
N ALA A 197 16.50 2.59 7.84
CA ALA A 197 15.79 1.32 7.78
C ALA A 197 15.00 1.18 6.47
N PHE A 198 14.61 -0.05 6.16
CA PHE A 198 13.89 -0.40 4.94
C PHE A 198 12.43 0.08 4.93
N SER A 199 11.84 0.35 6.11
CA SER A 199 10.47 0.81 6.24
C SER A 199 10.40 2.29 6.61
N GLY A 200 9.45 3.00 6.03
CA GLY A 200 9.10 4.38 6.37
C GLY A 200 7.61 4.53 6.56
N PHE A 201 7.20 5.50 7.39
CA PHE A 201 5.80 5.73 7.72
C PHE A 201 5.39 7.17 7.46
N PHE A 202 4.18 7.37 6.92
CA PHE A 202 3.57 8.68 6.75
C PHE A 202 2.55 8.92 7.86
N ASP A 203 2.98 9.64 8.89
CA ASP A 203 2.20 9.96 10.08
C ASP A 203 2.59 11.34 10.62
N LEU A 204 2.20 11.67 11.86
CA LEU A 204 2.47 12.97 12.46
C LEU A 204 3.90 13.13 12.98
N GLY A 205 4.77 12.15 12.72
CA GLY A 205 6.15 12.08 13.19
C GLY A 205 6.30 11.50 14.60
N ASP A 206 5.22 10.97 15.16
CA ASP A 206 5.18 10.29 16.47
C ASP A 206 5.22 8.76 16.35
N GLY A 207 5.20 8.24 15.11
CA GLY A 207 5.27 6.81 14.85
C GLY A 207 3.95 6.07 15.08
N GLU A 208 2.83 6.79 15.20
CA GLU A 208 1.51 6.21 15.45
C GLU A 208 0.51 6.55 14.33
N PRO A 209 -0.48 5.68 14.04
CA PRO A 209 -1.59 6.05 13.17
C PRO A 209 -2.37 7.27 13.68
N ILE A 210 -2.77 8.14 12.76
CA ILE A 210 -3.63 9.28 13.04
C ILE A 210 -5.06 8.78 13.29
N GLN A 211 -5.57 8.97 14.50
CA GLN A 211 -6.91 8.50 14.89
C GLN A 211 -7.97 9.61 14.93
N GLU A 212 -7.54 10.87 14.98
CA GLU A 212 -8.43 12.02 14.98
C GLU A 212 -8.76 12.42 13.53
N ILE A 213 -10.04 12.28 13.13
CA ILE A 213 -10.48 12.54 11.75
C ILE A 213 -10.08 13.93 11.23
N ASP A 214 -10.09 14.95 12.09
CA ASP A 214 -9.73 16.32 11.74
C ASP A 214 -8.23 16.53 11.52
N ARG A 215 -7.40 15.58 11.97
CA ARG A 215 -5.95 15.57 11.74
C ARG A 215 -5.55 14.74 10.53
N ILE A 216 -6.44 13.88 10.02
CA ILE A 216 -6.25 13.18 8.74
C ILE A 216 -6.35 14.21 7.60
N PRO A 217 -5.46 14.20 6.61
CA PRO A 217 -5.60 15.11 5.46
C PRO A 217 -6.97 14.93 4.77
N PRO A 218 -7.68 16.01 4.41
CA PRO A 218 -9.08 15.92 3.96
C PRO A 218 -9.37 14.90 2.86
N MET A 219 -8.46 14.75 1.89
CA MET A 219 -8.61 13.81 0.78
C MET A 219 -8.56 12.32 1.17
N PHE A 220 -8.05 12.01 2.37
CA PHE A 220 -7.96 10.65 2.90
C PHE A 220 -9.01 10.37 3.98
N ARG A 221 -9.90 11.32 4.29
CA ARG A 221 -10.95 11.10 5.31
C ARG A 221 -12.06 10.21 4.76
N ARG A 222 -12.48 9.24 5.57
CA ARG A 222 -13.67 8.42 5.32
C ARG A 222 -14.88 8.92 6.09
N ASN A 223 -16.04 8.90 5.43
CA ASN A 223 -17.32 9.30 6.02
C ASN A 223 -18.21 8.10 6.40
N GLU A 224 -17.87 6.91 5.93
CA GLU A 224 -18.61 5.67 6.18
C GLU A 224 -17.64 4.51 6.51
N PRO A 225 -18.14 3.44 7.16
CA PRO A 225 -17.32 2.29 7.52
C PRO A 225 -16.62 1.63 6.33
N GLY A 226 -15.44 1.08 6.58
CA GLY A 226 -14.57 0.43 5.59
C GLY A 226 -13.22 1.11 5.47
N SER A 227 -12.48 0.77 4.42
CA SER A 227 -11.07 1.12 4.24
C SER A 227 -10.79 1.65 2.84
N ASP A 228 -9.88 2.62 2.77
CA ASP A 228 -9.26 3.14 1.56
C ASP A 228 -7.76 2.83 1.60
N ILE A 229 -7.26 2.21 0.53
CA ILE A 229 -5.84 1.98 0.30
C ILE A 229 -5.44 2.75 -0.95
N TYR A 230 -4.64 3.79 -0.80
CA TYR A 230 -4.09 4.58 -1.89
C TYR A 230 -2.70 4.05 -2.20
N ILE A 231 -2.57 3.34 -3.32
CA ILE A 231 -1.28 2.89 -3.84
C ILE A 231 -0.67 4.06 -4.61
N LEU A 232 0.49 4.57 -4.17
CA LEU A 232 1.08 5.79 -4.73
C LEU A 232 2.02 5.50 -5.91
N HIS A 233 2.25 6.50 -6.76
CA HIS A 233 3.18 6.46 -7.89
C HIS A 233 2.93 5.25 -8.80
N VAL A 234 1.68 5.05 -9.16
CA VAL A 234 1.28 3.99 -10.11
C VAL A 234 1.50 4.46 -11.55
N GLU A 235 1.70 3.52 -12.46
CA GLU A 235 1.78 3.83 -13.89
C GLU A 235 0.50 4.54 -14.34
N ASP A 236 0.66 5.73 -14.94
CA ASP A 236 -0.45 6.61 -15.30
C ASP A 236 -0.46 7.03 -16.78
N ASP A 237 0.27 6.27 -17.63
CA ASP A 237 0.21 6.40 -19.08
C ASP A 237 -1.24 6.36 -19.60
N VAL A 238 -1.74 7.52 -20.02
CA VAL A 238 -3.10 7.73 -20.51
C VAL A 238 -3.45 6.83 -21.70
N THR A 239 -2.45 6.39 -22.48
CA THR A 239 -2.67 5.49 -23.61
C THR A 239 -2.95 4.05 -23.19
N LYS A 240 -2.61 3.69 -21.95
CA LYS A 240 -2.77 2.35 -21.36
C LYS A 240 -3.87 2.29 -20.28
N MET A 241 -4.47 3.41 -19.90
CA MET A 241 -5.50 3.45 -18.85
C MET A 241 -6.65 2.46 -19.10
N GLN A 242 -7.14 2.37 -20.34
CA GLN A 242 -8.19 1.41 -20.68
C GLN A 242 -7.73 -0.03 -20.47
N ASP A 243 -6.50 -0.36 -20.83
CA ASP A 243 -5.94 -1.71 -20.64
C ASP A 243 -5.84 -2.06 -19.16
N TYR A 244 -5.54 -1.08 -18.29
CA TYR A 244 -5.48 -1.26 -16.84
C TYR A 244 -6.87 -1.50 -16.25
N GLU A 245 -7.87 -0.70 -16.66
CA GLU A 245 -9.26 -0.91 -16.27
C GLU A 245 -9.76 -2.28 -16.72
N ASP A 246 -9.51 -2.66 -17.98
CA ASP A 246 -9.88 -3.95 -18.53
C ASP A 246 -9.20 -5.11 -17.79
N SER A 247 -7.94 -4.94 -17.37
CA SER A 247 -7.21 -5.93 -16.58
C SER A 247 -7.85 -6.13 -15.19
N ILE A 248 -8.24 -5.04 -14.53
CA ILE A 248 -8.99 -5.10 -13.26
C ILE A 248 -10.33 -5.80 -13.46
N VAL A 249 -11.14 -5.36 -14.43
CA VAL A 249 -12.47 -5.93 -14.72
C VAL A 249 -12.35 -7.42 -15.06
N ARG A 250 -11.42 -7.79 -15.93
CA ARG A 250 -11.18 -9.19 -16.29
C ARG A 250 -10.79 -10.02 -15.07
N SER A 251 -9.92 -9.51 -14.21
CA SER A 251 -9.54 -10.23 -12.99
C SER A 251 -10.71 -10.41 -12.04
N VAL A 252 -11.53 -9.36 -11.86
CA VAL A 252 -12.75 -9.42 -11.03
C VAL A 252 -13.68 -10.51 -11.56
N LEU A 253 -13.95 -10.53 -12.86
CA LEU A 253 -14.83 -11.52 -13.47
C LEU A 253 -14.25 -12.93 -13.39
N LEU A 254 -12.96 -13.12 -13.68
CA LEU A 254 -12.34 -14.45 -13.63
C LEU A 254 -12.36 -15.08 -12.23
N ASN A 255 -12.20 -14.27 -11.18
CA ASN A 255 -12.06 -14.77 -9.81
C ASN A 255 -13.35 -14.70 -8.99
N PHE A 256 -14.25 -13.75 -9.29
CA PHE A 256 -15.37 -13.42 -8.42
C PHE A 256 -16.73 -13.34 -9.12
N TRP A 257 -16.86 -13.73 -10.40
CA TRP A 257 -18.16 -13.67 -11.11
C TRP A 257 -19.30 -14.37 -10.36
N MET A 258 -19.03 -15.49 -9.70
CA MET A 258 -20.05 -16.26 -8.99
C MET A 258 -20.52 -15.54 -7.72
N ALA A 259 -19.61 -14.86 -7.02
CA ALA A 259 -19.96 -14.02 -5.86
C ALA A 259 -20.82 -12.84 -6.29
N ILE A 260 -20.44 -12.16 -7.38
CA ILE A 260 -21.20 -11.06 -7.98
C ILE A 260 -22.60 -11.54 -8.40
N TYR A 261 -22.69 -12.66 -9.12
CA TYR A 261 -23.97 -13.23 -9.55
C TYR A 261 -24.87 -13.64 -8.37
N SER A 262 -24.26 -14.04 -7.25
CA SER A 262 -24.98 -14.45 -6.04
C SER A 262 -25.29 -13.30 -5.07
N GLU A 263 -24.97 -12.05 -5.45
CA GLU A 263 -25.12 -10.85 -4.61
C GLU A 263 -24.47 -10.97 -3.22
N LYS A 264 -23.29 -11.60 -3.17
CA LYS A 264 -22.46 -11.72 -1.97
C LYS A 264 -21.42 -10.61 -1.87
#